data_AF-A0A7J3TE84-F1
#
_entry.id   AF-A0A7J3TE84-F1
#
_cell.length_a   1.000
_cell.length_b   1.000
_cell.length_c   1.000
_cell.angle_alpha   90.00
_cell.angle_beta   90.00
_cell.angle_gamma   90.00
#
_symmetry.space_group_name_H-M   'P 1'
#
loop_
_entity.id
_entity.type
_entity.pdbx_description
1 polymer ?
#
loop_
_entity_poly.entity_id
_entity_poly.type
_entity_poly.pdbx_seq_one_letter_code
_entity_poly.pdbx_strand_id
1 'polypeptide(L)'
;MPEPESEDQGNKVMVTGFESIIEQFEKYTKTSSIITVSNDNGDYEEWDAARNGDEVVYGIDSRQNQLFKRHLIDFILGSEIVSIVLRSFTDVKDKKTKWPFKELRGYYVTHERHNGQDRIIMNQLTAEEMFRVSNTDYRTDKSLKPEDSVIYCDNKRCIDSDMKPVMIIGFRSLNENTD
;
A
#
# COMPACT_ATOMS: atom_id res chain seq x y z
N MET A 1 -45.38 -29.21 15.60
CA MET A 1 -44.03 -29.28 15.02
C MET A 1 -43.48 -27.86 15.02
N PRO A 2 -42.45 -27.55 15.81
CA PRO A 2 -41.77 -26.25 15.68
C PRO A 2 -40.81 -26.30 14.49
N GLU A 3 -40.79 -25.23 13.71
CA GLU A 3 -39.82 -25.00 12.63
C GLU A 3 -38.41 -24.82 13.20
N PRO A 4 -37.34 -25.25 12.51
CA PRO A 4 -35.99 -24.92 12.95
C PRO A 4 -35.66 -23.49 12.51
N GLU A 5 -35.48 -22.60 13.48
CA GLU A 5 -34.76 -21.35 13.32
C GLU A 5 -33.29 -21.69 12.99
N SER A 6 -32.89 -21.53 11.72
CA SER A 6 -31.46 -21.53 11.37
C SER A 6 -30.92 -20.13 11.61
N GLU A 7 -30.40 -19.91 12.82
CA GLU A 7 -29.51 -18.80 13.12
C GLU A 7 -28.29 -18.90 12.19
N ASP A 8 -28.20 -18.00 11.21
CA ASP A 8 -26.97 -17.68 10.51
C ASP A 8 -26.06 -16.95 11.51
N GLN A 9 -25.43 -17.72 12.41
CA GLN A 9 -24.34 -17.25 13.26
C GLN A 9 -23.16 -17.00 12.33
N GLY A 10 -23.13 -15.79 11.75
CA GLY A 10 -22.01 -15.29 10.96
C GLY A 10 -20.72 -15.53 11.71
N ASN A 11 -19.99 -16.54 11.26
CA ASN A 11 -18.77 -17.02 11.87
C ASN A 11 -17.80 -15.84 11.89
N LYS A 12 -17.61 -15.20 13.04
CA LYS A 12 -16.75 -14.02 13.17
C LYS A 12 -15.32 -14.49 12.93
N VAL A 13 -14.85 -14.36 11.68
CA VAL A 13 -13.47 -14.66 11.32
C VAL A 13 -12.59 -13.72 12.13
N MET A 14 -11.90 -14.29 13.12
CA MET A 14 -10.94 -13.59 13.94
C MET A 14 -9.62 -13.57 13.16
N VAL A 15 -9.40 -12.49 12.41
CA VAL A 15 -8.17 -12.24 11.67
C VAL A 15 -7.27 -11.34 12.52
N THR A 16 -6.04 -11.77 12.79
CA THR A 16 -5.05 -10.96 13.52
C THR A 16 -4.00 -10.39 12.57
N GLY A 17 -3.48 -9.20 12.87
CA GLY A 17 -2.40 -8.57 12.09
C GLY A 17 -2.89 -7.74 10.90
N PHE A 18 -4.20 -7.75 10.61
CA PHE A 18 -4.80 -6.91 9.58
C PHE A 18 -4.68 -5.41 9.92
N GLU A 19 -4.80 -5.07 11.20
CA GLU A 19 -4.70 -3.70 11.70
C GLU A 19 -3.35 -3.08 11.33
N SER A 20 -2.27 -3.85 11.36
CA SER A 20 -0.95 -3.35 10.97
C SER A 20 -0.87 -2.94 9.50
N ILE A 21 -1.65 -3.58 8.61
CA ILE A 21 -1.75 -3.16 7.20
C ILE A 21 -2.45 -1.80 7.12
N ILE A 22 -3.60 -1.67 7.78
CA ILE A 22 -4.38 -0.43 7.82
C ILE A 22 -3.57 0.72 8.42
N GLU A 23 -2.83 0.47 9.51
CA GLU A 23 -1.94 1.45 10.12
C GLU A 23 -0.87 1.97 9.15
N GLN A 24 -0.31 1.12 8.27
CA GLN A 24 0.64 1.57 7.25
C GLN A 24 -0.04 2.47 6.21
N PHE A 25 -1.22 2.08 5.73
CA PHE A 25 -1.97 2.88 4.76
C PHE A 25 -2.33 4.24 5.35
N GLU A 26 -2.81 4.26 6.59
CA GLU A 26 -3.17 5.50 7.29
C GLU A 26 -1.93 6.36 7.53
N LYS A 27 -0.84 5.80 8.06
CA LYS A 27 0.41 6.51 8.33
C LYS A 27 0.97 7.20 7.09
N TYR A 28 0.91 6.56 5.92
CA TYR A 28 1.57 7.05 4.72
C TYR A 28 0.63 7.74 3.72
N THR A 29 -0.68 7.74 3.96
CA THR A 29 -1.64 8.53 3.19
C THR A 29 -1.74 9.94 3.79
N LYS A 30 -0.90 10.85 3.31
CA LYS A 30 -0.85 12.26 3.78
C LYS A 30 -1.97 13.12 3.19
N THR A 31 -2.23 12.97 1.88
CA THR A 31 -3.27 13.72 1.16
C THR A 31 -4.20 12.75 0.44
N SER A 32 -3.64 12.03 -0.51
CA SER A 32 -4.27 10.95 -1.25
C SER A 32 -3.23 9.86 -1.54
N SER A 33 -3.72 8.67 -1.81
CA SER A 33 -2.91 7.54 -2.23
C SER A 33 -3.74 6.61 -3.12
N ILE A 34 -3.03 5.76 -3.85
CA ILE A 34 -3.60 4.62 -4.57
C ILE A 34 -3.00 3.37 -3.94
N ILE A 35 -3.85 2.41 -3.61
CA ILE A 35 -3.48 1.11 -3.08
C ILE A 35 -3.73 0.10 -4.18
N THR A 36 -2.67 -0.49 -4.71
CA THR A 36 -2.75 -1.60 -5.67
C THR A 36 -2.49 -2.90 -4.92
N VAL A 37 -3.37 -3.88 -5.07
CA VAL A 37 -3.19 -5.23 -4.53
C VAL A 37 -3.22 -6.25 -5.66
N SER A 38 -2.38 -7.28 -5.57
CA SER A 38 -2.36 -8.36 -6.55
C SER A 38 -2.00 -9.69 -5.89
N ASN A 39 -2.55 -10.80 -6.38
CA ASN A 39 -2.29 -12.13 -5.85
C ASN A 39 -1.52 -13.03 -6.82
N ASP A 40 -1.18 -14.22 -6.35
CA ASP A 40 -0.58 -15.33 -7.11
C ASP A 40 -1.49 -15.94 -8.18
N ASN A 41 -2.80 -15.73 -8.10
CA ASN A 41 -3.77 -16.12 -9.13
C ASN A 41 -3.78 -15.17 -10.34
N GLY A 42 -3.11 -14.01 -10.25
CA GLY A 42 -3.08 -12.99 -11.29
C GLY A 42 -4.23 -11.99 -11.22
N ASP A 43 -5.05 -12.03 -10.16
CA ASP A 43 -6.04 -11.00 -9.87
C ASP A 43 -5.34 -9.74 -9.36
N TYR A 44 -5.92 -8.58 -9.66
CA TYR A 44 -5.48 -7.31 -9.10
C TYR A 44 -6.66 -6.35 -8.87
N GLU A 45 -6.52 -5.51 -7.84
CA GLU A 45 -7.47 -4.44 -7.55
C GLU A 45 -6.71 -3.14 -7.24
N GLU A 46 -7.35 -2.01 -7.52
CA GLU A 46 -6.85 -0.68 -7.17
C GLU A 46 -7.92 0.10 -6.42
N TRP A 47 -7.48 0.76 -5.35
CA TRP A 47 -8.34 1.54 -4.46
C TRP A 47 -7.74 2.92 -4.21
N ASP A 48 -8.52 3.96 -4.48
CA ASP A 48 -8.18 5.31 -4.06
C ASP A 48 -8.36 5.43 -2.53
N ALA A 49 -7.46 6.16 -1.89
CA ALA A 49 -7.61 6.55 -0.50
C ALA A 49 -7.28 8.03 -0.32
N ALA A 50 -8.00 8.71 0.57
CA ALA A 50 -7.81 10.13 0.83
C ALA A 50 -7.88 10.43 2.32
N ARG A 51 -7.04 11.36 2.79
CA ARG A 51 -7.08 11.85 4.16
C ARG A 51 -8.15 12.92 4.30
N ASN A 52 -9.08 12.72 5.23
CA ASN A 52 -10.12 13.67 5.60
C ASN A 52 -10.03 13.95 7.11
N GLY A 53 -9.35 15.04 7.47
CA GLY A 53 -8.98 15.30 8.86
C GLY A 53 -8.01 14.23 9.38
N ASP A 54 -8.38 13.60 10.49
CA ASP A 54 -7.54 12.59 11.14
C ASP A 54 -7.72 11.18 10.55
N GLU A 55 -8.77 10.96 9.76
CA GLU A 55 -9.12 9.66 9.19
C GLU A 55 -8.70 9.53 7.72
N VAL A 56 -8.46 8.30 7.28
CA VAL A 56 -8.33 7.94 5.86
C VAL A 56 -9.60 7.25 5.41
N VAL A 57 -10.14 7.74 4.30
CA VAL A 57 -11.32 7.18 3.63
C VAL A 57 -10.83 6.40 2.41
N TYR A 58 -11.26 5.15 2.29
CA TYR A 58 -11.01 4.29 1.14
C TYR A 58 -12.20 4.36 0.18
N GLY A 59 -11.95 4.70 -1.09
CA GLY A 59 -12.99 4.94 -2.10
C GLY A 59 -13.62 6.33 -2.04
N ILE A 60 -14.74 6.48 -2.77
CA ILE A 60 -15.40 7.77 -3.02
C ILE A 60 -16.45 8.10 -1.92
N ASP A 61 -16.94 7.09 -1.20
CA ASP A 61 -17.97 7.26 -0.17
C ASP A 61 -17.78 6.33 1.04
N SER A 62 -18.57 6.56 2.10
CA SER A 62 -18.47 5.82 3.37
C SER A 62 -18.85 4.34 3.28
N ARG A 63 -19.67 3.93 2.29
CA ARG A 63 -19.98 2.51 2.06
C ARG A 63 -18.76 1.82 1.45
N GLN A 64 -18.09 2.47 0.50
CA GLN A 64 -16.85 1.96 -0.07
C GLN A 64 -15.75 1.81 0.99
N ASN A 65 -15.69 2.72 1.96
CA ASN A 65 -14.73 2.66 3.06
C ASN A 65 -14.85 1.36 3.90
N GLN A 66 -16.08 0.93 4.19
CA GLN A 66 -16.33 -0.32 4.92
C GLN A 66 -16.10 -1.55 4.04
N LEU A 67 -16.48 -1.47 2.76
CA LEU A 67 -16.28 -2.55 1.81
C LEU A 67 -14.79 -2.83 1.59
N PHE A 68 -13.95 -1.79 1.48
CA PHE A 68 -12.51 -1.93 1.28
C PHE A 68 -11.87 -2.90 2.27
N LYS A 69 -12.10 -2.71 3.57
CA LYS A 69 -11.47 -3.56 4.61
C LYS A 69 -11.87 -5.02 4.47
N ARG A 70 -13.16 -5.28 4.22
CA ARG A 70 -13.67 -6.63 4.01
C ARG A 70 -13.09 -7.26 2.74
N HIS A 71 -13.13 -6.54 1.62
CA HIS A 71 -12.57 -6.98 0.35
C HIS A 71 -11.09 -7.31 0.48
N LEU A 72 -10.30 -6.47 1.15
CA LEU A 72 -8.89 -6.71 1.35
C LEU A 72 -8.61 -7.96 2.20
N ILE A 73 -9.40 -8.20 3.26
CA ILE A 73 -9.30 -9.44 4.04
C ILE A 73 -9.60 -10.65 3.16
N ASP A 74 -10.71 -10.63 2.42
CA ASP A 74 -11.12 -11.73 1.55
C ASP A 74 -10.06 -11.99 0.46
N PHE A 75 -9.48 -10.92 -0.10
CA PHE A 75 -8.39 -10.99 -1.10
C PHE A 75 -7.12 -11.64 -0.53
N ILE A 76 -6.74 -11.28 0.71
CA ILE A 76 -5.57 -11.83 1.41
C ILE A 76 -5.79 -13.30 1.78
N LEU A 77 -6.95 -13.65 2.33
CA LEU A 77 -7.24 -15.02 2.77
C LEU A 77 -7.51 -15.97 1.59
N GLY A 78 -7.83 -15.45 0.41
CA GLY A 78 -8.04 -16.23 -0.81
C GLY A 78 -6.76 -16.65 -1.54
N SER A 79 -5.58 -16.21 -1.08
CA SER A 79 -4.31 -16.32 -1.83
C SER A 79 -3.15 -16.73 -0.91
N GLU A 80 -2.15 -17.48 -1.39
CA GLU A 80 -0.99 -17.83 -0.54
C GLU A 80 -0.12 -16.60 -0.26
N ILE A 81 -0.01 -15.73 -1.27
CA ILE A 81 0.74 -14.48 -1.21
C ILE A 81 -0.01 -13.35 -1.92
N VAL A 82 -0.03 -12.19 -1.28
CA VAL A 82 -0.56 -10.94 -1.85
C VAL A 82 0.53 -9.89 -1.85
N SER A 83 0.75 -9.27 -3.00
CA SER A 83 1.58 -8.07 -3.11
C SER A 83 0.72 -6.83 -2.96
N ILE A 84 1.23 -5.83 -2.24
CA ILE A 84 0.57 -4.55 -2.03
C ILE A 84 1.54 -3.43 -2.38
N VAL A 85 1.11 -2.50 -3.22
CA VAL A 85 1.82 -1.25 -3.50
C VAL A 85 0.97 -0.09 -3.01
N LEU A 86 1.52 0.68 -2.08
CA LEU A 86 0.96 1.96 -1.66
C LEU A 86 1.69 3.09 -2.40
N ARG A 87 0.95 3.82 -3.24
CA ARG A 87 1.40 5.00 -3.97
C ARG A 87 0.81 6.24 -3.30
N SER A 88 1.61 6.95 -2.50
CA SER A 88 1.16 8.15 -1.78
C SER A 88 1.56 9.43 -2.49
N PHE A 89 0.62 10.36 -2.67
CA PHE A 89 0.89 11.67 -3.25
C PHE A 89 1.33 12.67 -2.17
N THR A 90 2.47 13.30 -2.43
CA THR A 90 3.02 14.35 -1.56
C THR A 90 2.47 15.73 -1.93
N ASP A 91 2.67 16.72 -1.06
CA ASP A 91 2.42 18.14 -1.34
C ASP A 91 3.58 18.79 -2.13
N VAL A 92 4.75 18.15 -2.15
CA VAL A 92 5.93 18.62 -2.86
C VAL A 92 5.80 18.31 -4.35
N LYS A 93 5.92 19.35 -5.18
CA LYS A 93 5.87 19.21 -6.65
C LYS A 93 7.27 19.09 -7.23
N ASP A 94 7.41 18.18 -8.18
CA ASP A 94 8.60 18.09 -9.02
C ASP A 94 8.72 19.36 -9.88
N LYS A 95 9.90 19.99 -9.85
CA LYS A 95 10.18 21.23 -10.58
C LYS A 95 10.05 21.06 -12.09
N LYS A 96 10.35 19.87 -12.62
CA LYS A 96 10.32 19.53 -14.04
C LYS A 96 8.89 19.27 -14.51
N THR A 97 8.21 18.32 -13.88
CA THR A 97 6.88 17.87 -14.35
C THR A 97 5.76 18.79 -13.86
N LYS A 98 5.95 19.48 -12.73
CA LYS A 98 4.93 20.22 -11.95
C LYS A 98 3.90 19.32 -11.26
N TRP A 99 4.08 18.01 -11.30
CA TRP A 99 3.23 17.05 -10.59
C TRP A 99 3.77 16.78 -9.18
N PRO A 100 2.90 16.39 -8.24
CA PRO A 100 3.33 15.86 -6.94
C PRO A 100 4.36 14.74 -7.07
N PHE A 101 5.34 14.71 -6.16
CA PHE A 101 6.12 13.49 -5.95
C PHE A 101 5.21 12.39 -5.42
N LYS A 102 5.48 11.16 -5.88
CA LYS A 102 4.78 9.93 -5.48
C LYS A 102 5.74 9.08 -4.66
N GLU A 103 5.42 8.85 -3.40
CA GLU A 103 6.11 7.87 -2.56
C GLU A 103 5.54 6.48 -2.84
N LEU A 104 6.38 5.54 -3.30
CA LEU A 104 6.01 4.13 -3.46
C LEU A 104 6.54 3.30 -2.30
N ARG A 105 5.67 2.49 -1.71
CA ARG A 105 5.99 1.50 -0.68
C ARG A 105 5.41 0.16 -1.09
N GLY A 106 6.25 -0.88 -1.06
CA GLY A 106 5.84 -2.24 -1.40
C GLY A 106 5.76 -3.12 -0.17
N TYR A 107 4.80 -4.03 -0.16
CA TYR A 107 4.64 -5.06 0.86
C TYR A 107 4.30 -6.38 0.19
N TYR A 108 4.73 -7.48 0.79
CA TYR A 108 4.12 -8.78 0.53
C TYR A 108 3.49 -9.29 1.81
N VAL A 109 2.31 -9.87 1.65
CA VAL A 109 1.44 -10.33 2.71
C VAL A 109 1.20 -11.81 2.51
N THR A 110 1.44 -12.57 3.58
CA THR A 110 1.06 -13.98 3.65
C THR A 110 0.10 -14.17 4.83
N HIS A 111 -0.52 -15.33 4.90
CA HIS A 111 -1.33 -15.70 6.05
C HIS A 111 -0.99 -17.10 6.52
N GLU A 112 -1.12 -17.32 7.82
CA GLU A 112 -0.94 -18.62 8.46
C GLU A 112 -2.11 -18.88 9.41
N ARG A 113 -2.46 -20.16 9.59
CA ARG A 113 -3.51 -20.55 10.53
C ARG A 113 -2.92 -21.14 11.80
N HIS A 114 -3.20 -20.50 12.94
CA HIS A 114 -2.76 -20.94 14.27
C HIS A 114 -3.96 -21.12 15.19
N ASN A 115 -4.14 -22.32 15.74
CA ASN A 115 -5.24 -22.65 16.66
C ASN A 115 -6.64 -22.29 16.13
N GLY A 116 -6.87 -22.45 14.83
CA GLY A 116 -8.15 -22.11 14.19
C GLY A 116 -8.38 -20.61 13.95
N GLN A 117 -7.35 -19.78 14.13
CA GLN A 117 -7.37 -18.35 13.84
C GLN A 117 -6.44 -18.03 12.67
N ASP A 118 -6.88 -17.17 11.77
CA ASP A 118 -6.06 -16.68 10.66
C ASP A 118 -5.20 -15.51 11.13
N ARG A 119 -3.90 -15.58 10.84
CA ARG A 119 -2.91 -14.57 11.17
C ARG A 119 -2.27 -14.06 9.91
N ILE A 120 -2.44 -12.77 9.66
CA ILE A 120 -1.84 -12.05 8.54
C ILE A 120 -0.43 -11.61 8.93
N ILE A 121 0.52 -11.87 8.05
CA ILE A 121 1.92 -11.45 8.19
C ILE A 121 2.24 -10.51 7.03
N MET A 122 2.56 -9.26 7.36
CA MET A 122 2.96 -8.25 6.39
C MET A 122 4.46 -8.01 6.49
N ASN A 123 5.15 -8.06 5.35
CA ASN A 123 6.57 -7.74 5.22
C ASN A 123 6.74 -6.58 4.25
N GLN A 124 7.44 -5.54 4.68
CA GLN A 124 7.74 -4.38 3.85
C GLN A 124 9.00 -4.62 3.01
N LEU A 125 8.95 -4.23 1.74
CA LEU A 125 10.12 -4.15 0.88
C LEU A 125 11.03 -2.99 1.30
N THR A 126 12.34 -3.19 1.20
CA THR A 126 13.30 -2.09 1.26
C THR A 126 13.11 -1.11 0.11
N ALA A 127 13.62 0.12 0.26
CA ALA A 127 13.57 1.12 -0.80
C ALA A 127 14.22 0.61 -2.10
N GLU A 128 15.34 -0.12 -2.01
CA GLU A 128 16.02 -0.76 -3.13
C GLU A 128 15.20 -1.87 -3.79
N GLU A 129 14.59 -2.76 -3.00
CA GLU A 129 13.73 -3.80 -3.53
C GLU A 129 12.54 -3.18 -4.25
N MET A 130 11.91 -2.15 -3.66
CA MET A 130 10.80 -1.44 -4.27
C MET A 130 11.21 -0.75 -5.58
N PHE A 131 12.39 -0.13 -5.63
CA PHE A 131 12.97 0.41 -6.86
C PHE A 131 13.15 -0.68 -7.92
N ARG A 132 13.74 -1.82 -7.56
CA ARG A 132 14.01 -2.91 -8.50
C ARG A 132 12.71 -3.48 -9.07
N VAL A 133 11.76 -3.87 -8.22
CA VAL A 133 10.51 -4.51 -8.68
C VAL A 133 9.64 -3.56 -9.52
N SER A 134 9.72 -2.25 -9.28
CA SER A 134 8.97 -1.27 -10.06
C SER A 134 9.59 -0.94 -11.41
N ASN A 135 10.91 -1.16 -11.57
CA ASN A 135 11.69 -0.73 -12.72
C ASN A 135 12.41 -1.89 -13.41
N THR A 136 11.86 -3.10 -13.31
CA THR A 136 12.35 -4.28 -14.01
C THR A 136 11.20 -4.91 -14.78
N ASP A 137 11.41 -5.15 -16.07
CA ASP A 137 10.47 -5.89 -16.90
C ASP A 137 10.40 -7.33 -16.43
N TYR A 138 9.23 -7.76 -15.96
CA TYR A 138 9.04 -9.06 -15.32
C TYR A 138 9.29 -10.26 -16.28
N ARG A 139 9.22 -10.05 -17.60
CA ARG A 139 9.43 -11.12 -18.60
C ARG A 139 10.90 -11.26 -18.99
N THR A 140 11.64 -10.16 -18.97
CA THR A 140 12.99 -10.08 -19.55
C THR A 140 14.08 -9.74 -18.55
N ASP A 141 13.72 -9.41 -17.31
CA ASP A 141 14.61 -8.93 -16.23
C ASP A 141 15.40 -7.66 -16.63
N LYS A 142 14.99 -6.97 -17.69
CA LYS A 142 15.63 -5.73 -18.15
C LYS A 142 15.16 -4.55 -17.33
N SER A 143 16.08 -3.64 -17.04
CA SER A 143 15.75 -2.38 -16.40
C SER A 143 14.85 -1.53 -17.30
N LEU A 144 13.77 -1.03 -16.72
CA LEU A 144 12.86 -0.04 -17.28
C LEU A 144 13.29 1.35 -16.80
N LYS A 145 12.99 2.36 -17.62
CA LYS A 145 13.22 3.75 -17.22
C LYS A 145 12.28 4.09 -16.05
N PRO A 146 12.81 4.62 -14.93
CA PRO A 146 11.96 5.06 -13.82
C PRO A 146 10.94 6.12 -14.22
N GLU A 147 9.74 6.00 -13.63
CA GLU A 147 8.69 7.00 -13.76
C GLU A 147 9.14 8.35 -13.19
N ASP A 148 8.87 9.45 -13.90
CA ASP A 148 9.19 10.79 -13.41
C ASP A 148 8.41 11.09 -12.10
N SER A 149 9.04 11.83 -11.20
CA SER A 149 8.46 12.25 -9.92
C SER A 149 8.06 11.10 -8.99
N VAL A 150 8.73 9.95 -9.08
CA VAL A 150 8.55 8.80 -8.17
C VAL A 150 9.78 8.65 -7.27
N ILE A 151 9.53 8.36 -5.99
CA ILE A 151 10.54 8.00 -5.00
C ILE A 151 10.11 6.73 -4.28
N TYR A 152 11.08 5.87 -3.96
CA TYR A 152 10.85 4.53 -3.42
C TYR A 152 11.25 4.52 -1.96
N CYS A 153 10.35 4.05 -1.09
CA CYS A 153 10.50 4.25 0.35
C CYS A 153 10.30 2.95 1.14
N ASP A 154 11.03 2.85 2.24
CA ASP A 154 10.77 1.91 3.34
C ASP A 154 10.59 2.69 4.65
N ASN A 155 10.53 1.99 5.79
CA ASN A 155 10.36 2.62 7.09
C ASN A 155 11.57 3.46 7.56
N LYS A 156 12.73 3.36 6.88
CA LYS A 156 13.98 4.02 7.28
C LYS A 156 14.33 5.19 6.35
N ARG A 157 14.11 5.05 5.04
CA ARG A 157 14.53 6.04 4.05
C ARG A 157 13.70 5.99 2.77
N CYS A 158 13.90 7.01 1.93
CA CYS A 158 13.45 7.05 0.55
C CYS A 158 14.65 7.23 -0.39
N ILE A 159 14.55 6.69 -1.61
CA ILE A 159 15.52 6.88 -2.69
C ILE A 159 14.83 7.38 -3.96
N ASP A 160 15.54 8.16 -4.77
CA ASP A 160 15.07 8.62 -6.09
C ASP A 160 15.36 7.61 -7.21
N SER A 161 15.09 8.03 -8.45
CA SER A 161 15.36 7.25 -9.66
C SER A 161 16.84 6.97 -9.91
N ASP A 162 17.75 7.70 -9.27
CA ASP A 162 19.20 7.51 -9.34
C ASP A 162 19.71 6.67 -8.14
N MET A 163 18.81 6.08 -7.35
CA MET A 163 19.08 5.36 -6.11
C MET A 163 19.79 6.23 -5.05
N LYS A 164 19.65 7.55 -5.11
CA LYS A 164 20.21 8.47 -4.11
C LYS A 164 19.22 8.67 -2.97
N PRO A 165 19.68 8.72 -1.71
CA PRO A 165 18.81 9.03 -0.59
C PRO A 165 18.13 10.39 -0.77
N VAL A 166 16.82 10.43 -0.53
CA VAL A 166 16.03 11.66 -0.56
C VAL A 166 15.53 11.95 0.84
N MET A 167 15.87 13.13 1.37
CA MET A 167 15.11 13.69 2.47
C MET A 167 13.92 14.43 1.90
N ILE A 168 12.73 13.85 2.02
CA ILE A 168 11.50 14.58 1.83
C ILE A 168 11.31 15.41 3.10
N ILE A 169 11.99 16.55 3.15
CA ILE A 169 11.84 17.48 4.26
C ILE A 169 10.41 18.01 4.18
N GLY A 170 9.54 17.52 5.08
CA GLY A 170 8.40 18.30 5.49
C GLY A 170 8.95 19.62 6.00
N PHE A 171 8.67 20.70 5.27
CA PHE A 171 9.09 22.09 5.49
C PHE A 171 10.48 22.52 4.98
N ARG A 172 10.44 23.36 3.93
CA ARG A 172 11.50 24.19 3.33
C ARG A 172 12.54 23.48 2.47
N SER A 173 12.45 23.79 1.17
CA SER A 173 13.57 23.83 0.24
C SER A 173 14.75 24.59 0.84
N LEU A 174 15.83 23.88 1.14
CA LEU A 174 17.18 24.45 1.10
C LEU A 174 17.88 23.87 -0.12
N ASN A 175 17.72 24.56 -1.26
CA ASN A 175 18.83 24.65 -2.19
C ASN A 175 19.78 25.69 -1.59
N GLU A 176 20.77 25.25 -0.81
CA GLU A 176 22.00 26.01 -0.69
C GLU A 176 22.77 25.76 -1.99
N ASN A 177 22.55 26.63 -2.97
CA ASN A 177 23.53 26.88 -4.01
C ASN A 177 24.70 27.58 -3.32
N THR A 178 25.79 26.85 -3.09
CA THR A 178 27.12 27.45 -3.11
C THR A 178 27.49 27.71 -4.56
N ASP A 179 27.42 28.97 -4.96
CA ASP A 179 28.38 29.68 -5.82
C ASP A 179 28.21 31.19 -5.62
#